data_AF-A0A200Q0T3-F1
#
_entry.id   AF-A0A200Q0T3-F1
#
_cell.length_a   1.000
_cell.length_b   1.000
_cell.length_c   1.000
_cell.angle_alpha   90.00
_cell.angle_beta   90.00
_cell.angle_gamma   90.00
#
_symmetry.space_group_name_H-M   'P 1'
#
loop_
_entity.id
_entity.type
_entity.pdbx_description
1 polymer ?
#
loop_
_entity_poly.entity_id
_entity_poly.type
_entity_poly.pdbx_seq_one_letter_code
_entity_poly.pdbx_strand_id
1 'polypeptide(L)'
;MHWGKHHRNYVEGLNKQLANNNSLYGYTMDELVKVTYNFGNPLPEFNNAAQVWNHEFFWESMQPGGGKFPGEGVMQQNDKGKYVNVFMNHLVSWNAATARMARAEAFVNLGEPKIPVA
;
A
#
# COMPACT_ATOMS: atom_id res chain seq x y z
N MET A 1 7.14 16.78 2.54
CA MET A 1 7.92 15.62 3.01
C MET A 1 7.50 14.33 2.30
N HIS A 2 6.21 14.02 2.18
CA HIS A 2 5.72 12.79 1.53
C HIS A 2 6.20 12.60 0.07
N TRP A 3 5.91 13.55 -0.84
CA TRP A 3 6.44 13.47 -2.22
C TRP A 3 7.97 13.65 -2.26
N GLY A 4 8.46 14.79 -1.76
CA GLY A 4 9.88 15.17 -1.93
C GLY A 4 10.91 14.34 -1.15
N LYS A 5 10.48 13.51 -0.20
CA LYS A 5 11.36 12.62 0.58
C LYS A 5 10.95 11.16 0.43
N HIS A 6 9.73 10.79 0.81
CA HIS A 6 9.34 9.36 0.79
C HIS A 6 9.23 8.82 -0.63
N HIS A 7 8.44 9.46 -1.50
CA HIS A 7 8.31 9.02 -2.89
C HIS A 7 9.66 9.03 -3.60
N ARG A 8 10.43 10.12 -3.47
CA ARG A 8 11.80 10.21 -4.00
C ARG A 8 12.70 9.07 -3.54
N ASN A 9 12.70 8.73 -2.26
CA ASN A 9 13.54 7.66 -1.72
C ASN A 9 13.20 6.30 -2.34
N TYR A 10 11.91 6.02 -2.60
CA TYR A 10 11.51 4.79 -3.27
C TYR A 10 11.97 4.76 -4.74
N VAL A 11 11.87 5.89 -5.46
CA VAL A 11 12.38 6.00 -6.83
C VAL A 11 13.89 5.79 -6.88
N GLU A 12 14.65 6.46 -6.02
CA GLU A 12 16.11 6.31 -5.96
C GLU A 12 16.52 4.89 -5.54
N GLY A 13 15.80 4.30 -4.58
CA GLY A 13 16.01 2.92 -4.16
C GLY A 13 15.77 1.91 -5.29
N LEU A 14 14.65 2.08 -6.01
CA LEU A 14 14.32 1.24 -7.16
C LEU A 14 15.38 1.35 -8.26
N ASN A 15 15.76 2.57 -8.64
CA ASN A 15 16.77 2.80 -9.67
C ASN A 15 18.11 2.13 -9.34
N LYS A 16 18.53 2.18 -8.07
CA LYS A 16 19.75 1.49 -7.61
C LYS A 16 19.63 -0.04 -7.73
N GLN A 17 18.46 -0.61 -7.44
CA GLN A 17 18.27 -2.05 -7.57
C GLN A 17 18.23 -2.48 -9.03
N LEU A 18 17.52 -1.74 -9.89
CA LEU A 18 17.44 -2.02 -11.33
C LEU A 18 18.80 -1.90 -12.02
N ALA A 19 19.67 -0.98 -11.58
CA ALA A 19 21.04 -0.87 -12.09
C ALA A 19 21.87 -2.15 -11.88
N ASN A 20 21.49 -2.99 -10.92
CA ASN A 20 22.16 -4.25 -10.62
C ASN A 20 21.41 -5.48 -11.17
N ASN A 21 20.29 -5.28 -11.87
CA ASN A 21 19.43 -6.36 -12.33
C ASN A 21 18.89 -6.12 -13.75
N ASN A 22 19.72 -6.45 -14.75
CA ASN A 22 19.36 -6.27 -16.17
C ASN A 22 18.11 -7.04 -16.61
N SER A 23 17.72 -8.11 -15.90
CA SER A 23 16.53 -8.91 -16.25
C SER A 23 15.22 -8.14 -16.07
N LEU A 24 15.24 -7.07 -15.28
CA LEU A 24 14.08 -6.22 -15.00
C LEU A 24 14.05 -4.94 -15.85
N TYR A 25 15.02 -4.76 -16.75
CA TYR A 25 15.06 -3.57 -17.58
C TYR A 25 14.00 -3.62 -18.70
N GLY A 26 13.35 -2.50 -18.96
CA GLY A 26 12.35 -2.37 -20.03
C GLY A 26 10.91 -2.69 -19.63
N TYR A 27 10.67 -3.21 -18.42
CA TYR A 27 9.31 -3.33 -17.89
C TYR A 27 8.71 -1.96 -17.60
N THR A 28 7.40 -1.84 -17.86
CA THR A 28 6.59 -0.74 -17.30
C THR A 28 6.46 -0.88 -15.79
N MET A 29 6.01 0.17 -15.10
CA MET A 29 5.87 0.15 -13.64
C MET A 29 4.87 -0.93 -13.18
N ASP A 30 3.74 -1.10 -13.87
CA ASP A 30 2.74 -2.13 -13.56
C ASP A 30 3.27 -3.55 -13.74
N GLU A 31 4.02 -3.80 -14.81
CA GLU A 31 4.66 -5.09 -15.04
C GLU A 31 5.75 -5.35 -14.01
N LEU A 32 6.52 -4.32 -13.66
CA LEU A 32 7.59 -4.41 -12.69
C LEU A 32 7.06 -4.78 -11.30
N VAL A 33 5.93 -4.22 -10.87
CA VAL A 33 5.26 -4.63 -9.62
C VAL A 33 4.84 -6.10 -9.66
N LYS A 34 4.26 -6.56 -10.77
CA LYS A 34 3.79 -7.95 -10.92
C LYS A 34 4.94 -8.96 -10.96
N VAL A 35 5.97 -8.70 -11.76
CA VAL A 35 7.11 -9.61 -11.90
C VAL A 35 7.92 -9.67 -10.61
N THR A 36 8.10 -8.54 -9.92
CA THR A 36 8.85 -8.50 -8.66
C THR A 36 8.04 -9.06 -7.49
N TYR A 37 6.71 -9.07 -7.53
CA TYR A 37 5.89 -9.82 -6.56
C TYR A 37 6.17 -11.33 -6.64
N ASN A 38 6.53 -11.82 -7.82
CA ASN A 38 7.03 -13.18 -8.07
C ASN A 38 6.16 -14.25 -7.38
N PHE A 39 4.87 -14.22 -7.70
CA PHE A 39 3.86 -15.18 -7.22
C PHE A 39 3.81 -15.34 -5.69
N GLY A 40 4.05 -14.27 -4.95
CA GLY A 40 4.03 -14.30 -3.48
C GLY A 40 5.38 -14.61 -2.84
N ASN A 41 6.46 -14.68 -3.63
CA ASN A 41 7.84 -14.73 -3.15
C ASN A 41 8.63 -13.50 -3.63
N PRO A 42 8.40 -12.31 -3.04
CA PRO A 42 8.82 -11.06 -3.63
C PRO A 42 10.34 -10.92 -3.78
N LEU A 43 10.77 -10.39 -4.92
CA LEU A 43 12.13 -9.97 -5.16
C LEU A 43 12.49 -8.72 -4.34
N PRO A 44 13.78 -8.42 -4.09
CA PRO A 44 14.21 -7.23 -3.35
C PRO A 44 13.64 -5.91 -3.88
N GLU A 45 13.37 -5.84 -5.18
CA GLU A 45 12.82 -4.68 -5.89
C GLU A 45 11.35 -4.41 -5.58
N PHE A 46 10.59 -5.44 -5.16
CA PHE A 46 9.14 -5.36 -5.05
C PHE A 46 8.67 -4.22 -4.16
N ASN A 47 9.28 -4.04 -3.00
CA ASN A 47 8.84 -3.02 -2.06
C ASN A 47 9.01 -1.60 -2.63
N ASN A 48 10.15 -1.31 -3.27
CA ASN A 48 10.36 0.00 -3.88
C ASN A 48 9.46 0.18 -5.11
N ALA A 49 9.32 -0.85 -5.95
CA ALA A 49 8.44 -0.82 -7.11
C ALA A 49 6.99 -0.55 -6.73
N ALA A 50 6.45 -1.32 -5.78
CA ALA A 50 5.09 -1.15 -5.29
C ALA A 50 4.89 0.23 -4.66
N GLN A 51 5.86 0.74 -3.91
CA GLN A 51 5.74 2.05 -3.28
C GLN A 51 5.82 3.20 -4.28
N VAL A 52 6.65 3.12 -5.33
CA VAL A 52 6.62 4.12 -6.43
C VAL A 52 5.24 4.14 -7.07
N TRP A 53 4.72 2.98 -7.46
CA TRP A 53 3.39 2.87 -8.08
C TRP A 53 2.27 3.39 -7.18
N ASN A 54 2.25 2.99 -5.90
CA ASN A 54 1.24 3.43 -4.93
C ASN A 54 1.24 4.95 -4.74
N HIS A 55 2.43 5.56 -4.70
CA HIS A 55 2.53 7.01 -4.52
C HIS A 55 2.09 7.75 -5.77
N GLU A 56 2.49 7.29 -6.97
CA GLU A 56 2.03 7.90 -8.23
C GLU A 56 0.50 7.89 -8.31
N PHE A 57 -0.12 6.73 -8.09
CA PHE A 57 -1.57 6.59 -8.05
C PHE A 57 -2.23 7.49 -7.00
N PHE A 58 -1.62 7.64 -5.81
CA PHE A 58 -2.13 8.52 -4.76
C PHE A 58 -2.13 9.99 -5.19
N TRP A 59 -1.07 10.47 -5.85
CA TRP A 59 -1.00 11.85 -6.32
C TRP A 59 -1.99 12.10 -7.47
N GLU A 60 -2.12 11.16 -8.41
CA GLU A 60 -3.12 11.23 -9.50
C GLU A 60 -4.56 11.22 -8.99
N SER A 61 -4.80 10.58 -7.85
CA SER A 61 -6.11 10.57 -7.18
C SER A 61 -6.47 11.90 -6.50
N MET A 62 -5.56 12.88 -6.49
CA MET A 62 -5.75 14.18 -5.86
C MET A 62 -5.76 15.32 -6.87
N GLN A 63 -6.58 16.33 -6.58
CA GLN A 63 -6.62 17.58 -7.32
C GLN A 63 -7.00 18.73 -6.38
N PRO A 64 -6.56 19.97 -6.65
CA PRO A 64 -7.06 21.14 -5.94
C PRO A 64 -8.60 21.22 -6.03
N GLY A 65 -9.27 21.35 -4.88
CA GLY A 65 -10.75 21.41 -4.85
C GLY A 65 -11.46 20.09 -5.19
N GLY A 66 -10.77 18.95 -5.01
CA GLY A 66 -11.38 17.61 -5.09
C GLY A 66 -12.39 17.32 -3.96
N GLY A 67 -12.79 16.05 -3.81
CA GLY A 67 -13.78 15.64 -2.80
C GLY A 67 -15.25 15.94 -3.16
N LYS A 68 -15.51 16.35 -4.41
CA LYS A 68 -16.87 16.41 -4.96
C LYS A 68 -17.42 15.00 -5.12
N PHE A 69 -18.74 14.86 -5.00
CA PHE A 69 -19.39 13.57 -5.26
C PHE A 69 -18.99 13.05 -6.65
N PRO A 70 -18.59 11.78 -6.78
CA PRO A 70 -18.33 11.17 -8.07
C PRO A 70 -19.56 11.32 -8.98
N GLY A 71 -19.35 11.57 -10.27
CA GLY A 71 -20.45 11.55 -11.25
C GLY A 71 -21.16 10.19 -11.24
N GLU A 72 -22.44 10.15 -11.62
CA GLU A 72 -23.33 8.99 -11.46
C GLU A 72 -22.75 7.66 -11.99
N GLY A 73 -21.89 7.70 -13.02
CA GLY A 73 -21.22 6.51 -13.57
C GLY A 73 -20.12 5.90 -12.70
N VAL A 74 -19.48 6.66 -11.81
CA VAL A 74 -18.43 6.16 -10.89
C VAL A 74 -19.05 5.61 -9.59
N MET A 75 -20.26 6.07 -9.24
CA MET A 75 -20.98 5.62 -8.05
C MET A 75 -21.41 4.15 -8.13
N GLN A 76 -21.62 3.59 -9.32
CA GLN A 76 -21.99 2.18 -9.50
C GLN A 76 -20.83 1.20 -9.27
N GLN A 77 -19.56 1.66 -9.32
CA GLN A 77 -18.39 0.79 -9.09
C GLN A 77 -17.81 0.92 -7.67
N ASN A 78 -18.08 2.03 -6.98
CA ASN A 78 -17.61 2.26 -5.61
C ASN A 78 -18.64 1.80 -4.58
N ASP A 79 -18.83 0.50 -4.42
CA ASP A 79 -19.41 -0.04 -3.20
C ASP A 79 -18.34 0.03 -2.08
N LYS A 80 -18.09 1.27 -1.62
CA LYS A 80 -17.12 1.57 -0.56
C LYS A 80 -17.43 0.76 0.70
N GLY A 81 -18.71 0.47 0.97
CA GLY A 81 -19.14 -0.38 2.08
C GLY A 81 -18.65 -1.81 1.92
N LYS A 82 -18.84 -2.41 0.75
CA LYS A 82 -18.33 -3.76 0.44
C LYS A 82 -16.80 -3.80 0.39
N TYR A 83 -16.14 -2.80 -0.16
CA TYR A 83 -14.68 -2.72 -0.15
C TYR A 83 -14.12 -2.64 1.28
N VAL A 84 -14.67 -1.76 2.12
CA VAL A 84 -14.26 -1.65 3.54
C VAL A 84 -14.56 -2.94 4.29
N ASN A 85 -15.73 -3.55 4.09
CA ASN A 85 -16.06 -4.83 4.73
C ASN A 85 -15.11 -5.95 4.29
N VAL A 86 -14.82 -6.07 3.00
CA VAL A 86 -13.85 -7.05 2.49
C VAL A 86 -12.44 -6.77 3.03
N PHE A 87 -12.03 -5.50 3.08
CA PHE A 87 -10.75 -5.10 3.63
C PHE A 87 -10.62 -5.46 5.12
N MET A 88 -11.61 -5.09 5.94
CA MET A 88 -11.62 -5.35 7.37
C MET A 88 -11.78 -6.84 7.71
N ASN A 89 -12.54 -7.59 6.90
CA ASN A 89 -12.83 -9.00 7.17
C ASN A 89 -11.82 -9.97 6.56
N HIS A 90 -11.12 -9.58 5.49
CA HIS A 90 -10.25 -10.50 4.73
C HIS A 90 -8.80 -10.02 4.58
N LEU A 91 -8.51 -8.72 4.63
CA LEU A 91 -7.12 -8.21 4.54
C LEU A 91 -6.48 -7.99 5.91
N VAL A 92 -7.26 -7.63 6.92
CA VAL A 92 -6.81 -7.63 8.31
C VAL A 92 -7.10 -9.01 8.91
N SER A 93 -6.10 -9.89 8.94
CA SER A 93 -6.17 -11.03 9.86
C SER A 93 -6.18 -10.46 11.27
N TRP A 94 -7.34 -10.50 11.92
CA TRP A 94 -7.47 -10.06 13.32
C TRP A 94 -6.48 -10.80 14.20
N ASN A 95 -6.20 -12.08 13.94
CA ASN A 95 -5.12 -12.81 14.63
C ASN A 95 -3.74 -12.17 14.42
N ALA A 96 -3.41 -11.75 13.20
CA ALA A 96 -2.13 -11.09 12.91
C ALA A 96 -2.06 -9.66 13.47
N ALA A 97 -3.18 -8.93 13.48
CA ALA A 97 -3.30 -7.60 14.07
C ALA A 97 -3.18 -7.67 15.59
N THR A 98 -3.92 -8.58 16.24
CA THR A 98 -3.85 -8.86 17.68
C THR A 98 -2.45 -9.35 18.08
N ALA A 99 -1.81 -10.21 17.29
CA ALA A 99 -0.42 -10.63 17.57
C ALA A 99 0.59 -9.48 17.46
N ARG A 100 0.35 -8.50 16.56
CA ARG A 100 1.17 -7.28 16.48
C ARG A 100 0.90 -6.33 17.64
N MET A 101 -0.36 -6.19 18.06
CA MET A 101 -0.75 -5.38 19.22
C MET A 101 -0.22 -5.97 20.53
N ALA A 102 -0.38 -7.28 20.77
CA ALA A 102 0.16 -7.96 21.94
C ALA A 102 1.70 -7.86 22.02
N ARG A 103 2.39 -7.92 20.86
CA ARG A 103 3.83 -7.62 20.81
C ARG A 103 4.11 -6.16 21.16
N ALA A 104 3.35 -5.20 20.62
CA ALA A 104 3.52 -3.79 20.95
C ALA A 104 3.25 -3.49 22.44
N GLU A 105 2.24 -4.11 23.05
CA GLU A 105 1.93 -4.04 24.49
C GLU A 105 3.02 -4.67 25.36
N ALA A 106 3.64 -5.76 24.92
CA ALA A 106 4.78 -6.34 25.62
C ALA A 106 6.04 -5.44 25.59
N PHE A 107 6.16 -4.57 24.58
CA PHE A 107 7.28 -3.63 24.44
C PHE A 107 7.02 -2.26 25.07
N VAL A 108 5.76 -1.88 25.26
CA VAL A 108 5.35 -0.56 25.74
C VAL A 108 4.26 -0.84 26.76
N ASN A 109 4.49 -0.59 28.06
CA ASN A 109 3.55 -0.74 29.18
C ASN A 109 2.23 0.06 28.98
N LEU A 110 1.46 -0.28 27.97
CA LEU A 110 0.16 0.27 27.66
C LEU A 110 -0.85 -0.74 28.21
N GLY A 111 -1.64 -0.28 29.18
CA GLY A 111 -2.71 -1.10 29.76
C GLY A 111 -3.71 -1.56 28.70
N GLU A 112 -4.50 -2.58 29.05
CA GLU A 112 -5.37 -3.30 28.12
C GLU A 112 -6.23 -2.37 27.24
N PRO A 113 -6.22 -2.54 25.91
CA PRO A 113 -7.01 -1.70 25.02
C PRO A 113 -8.50 -2.03 25.13
N LYS A 114 -9.31 -1.00 25.37
CA LYS A 114 -10.77 -1.12 25.31
C LYS A 114 -11.22 -1.17 23.85
N ILE A 115 -11.67 -2.34 23.42
CA ILE A 115 -12.30 -2.55 22.12
C ILE A 115 -13.77 -2.10 22.21
N PRO A 116 -14.26 -1.16 21.37
CA PRO A 116 -15.67 -0.82 21.33
C PRO A 116 -16.47 -2.01 20.79
N VAL A 117 -17.44 -2.48 21.57
CA VAL A 117 -18.42 -3.47 21.13
C VAL A 117 -19.39 -2.77 20.17
N ALA A 118 -19.61 -3.38 19.00
CA ALA A 118 -20.51 -2.89 17.95
C ALA A 118 -21.97 -2.84 18.40
#